data_AF-A0A0M9VWG9-F1
#
_entry.id   AF-A0A0M9VWG9-F1
#
_cell.length_a   1.000
_cell.length_b   1.000
_cell.length_c   1.000
_cell.angle_alpha   90.00
_cell.angle_beta   90.00
_cell.angle_gamma   90.00
#
_symmetry.space_group_name_H-M   'P 1'
#
loop_
_entity.id
_entity.type
_entity.pdbx_description
1 polymer ?
#
loop_
_entity_poly.entity_id
_entity_poly.type
_entity_poly.pdbx_seq_one_letter_code
_entity_poly.pdbx_strand_id
1 'polypeptide(L)' 'MRPLTEEETQAVFKKLAEYTGASLKNIIAPLDDSPNPDRNVFRLSGGRVYLVWMFGIMAE' A
#
# COMPACT_ATOMS: atom_id res chain seq x y z
N MET A 1 -7.73 2.10 -11.64
CA MET A 1 -6.90 2.00 -10.41
C MET A 1 -7.53 2.84 -9.30
N ARG A 2 -8.59 2.31 -8.68
CA ARG A 2 -9.30 2.99 -7.59
C ARG A 2 -8.62 2.70 -6.24
N PRO A 3 -8.74 3.58 -5.23
CA PRO A 3 -8.39 3.21 -3.86
C PRO A 3 -9.29 2.06 -3.37
N LEU A 4 -8.75 1.20 -2.51
CA LEU A 4 -9.52 0.16 -1.84
C LEU A 4 -10.50 0.79 -0.84
N THR A 5 -11.65 0.16 -0.63
CA THR A 5 -12.51 0.48 0.51
C THR A 5 -11.91 -0.05 1.81
N GLU A 6 -12.45 0.36 2.95
CA GLU A 6 -11.97 -0.11 4.25
C GLU A 6 -12.10 -1.64 4.38
N GLU A 7 -13.24 -2.21 3.97
CA GLU A 7 -13.48 -3.67 3.98
C GLU A 7 -12.49 -4.43 3.09
N GLU A 8 -12.26 -3.94 1.86
CA GLU A 8 -11.29 -4.56 0.93
C GLU A 8 -9.87 -4.49 1.51
N THR A 9 -9.53 -3.36 2.13
CA THR A 9 -8.25 -3.17 2.79
C THR A 9 -8.10 -4.17 3.93
N GLN A 10 -9.09 -4.31 4.82
CA GLN A 10 -9.03 -5.29 5.89
C GLN A 10 -8.89 -6.72 5.38
N ALA A 11 -9.61 -7.10 4.33
CA ALA A 11 -9.52 -8.43 3.73
C ALA A 11 -8.11 -8.72 3.19
N VAL A 12 -7.51 -7.77 2.48
CA VAL A 12 -6.16 -7.87 1.93
C VAL A 12 -5.12 -7.94 3.05
N PHE A 13 -5.22 -7.07 4.05
CA PHE A 13 -4.29 -7.04 5.18
C PHE A 13 -4.38 -8.30 6.02
N LYS A 14 -5.59 -8.82 6.27
CA LYS A 14 -5.79 -10.09 6.97
C LYS A 14 -5.12 -11.23 6.20
N LYS A 15 -5.33 -11.30 4.88
CA LYS A 15 -4.73 -12.34 4.05
C LYS A 15 -3.21 -12.23 3.99
N LEU A 16 -2.67 -11.02 3.86
CA LEU A 16 -1.23 -10.79 3.89
C LEU A 16 -0.63 -11.15 5.25
N ALA A 17 -1.28 -10.78 6.35
CA ALA A 17 -0.83 -11.08 7.70
C ALA A 17 -0.71 -12.59 7.96
N GLU A 18 -1.55 -13.43 7.35
CA GLU A 18 -1.42 -14.89 7.40
C GLU A 18 -0.10 -15.41 6.82
N TYR A 19 0.46 -14.73 5.81
CA TYR A 19 1.71 -15.13 5.14
C TYR A 19 2.94 -14.37 5.63
N THR A 20 2.80 -13.09 6.00
CA THR A 20 3.93 -12.21 6.34
C THR A 20 4.05 -11.93 7.83
N GLY A 21 3.02 -12.22 8.63
CA GLY A 21 3.00 -11.92 10.07
C GLY A 21 3.36 -10.45 10.36
N ALA A 22 4.32 -10.25 11.28
CA ALA A 22 4.79 -8.92 11.69
C ALA A 22 5.53 -8.13 10.57
N SER A 23 6.06 -8.83 9.56
CA SER A 23 6.78 -8.19 8.44
C SER A 23 5.87 -7.41 7.49
N LEU A 24 4.55 -7.52 7.64
CA LEU A 24 3.58 -6.68 6.91
C LEU A 24 3.89 -5.19 7.11
N LYS A 25 4.31 -4.81 8.32
CA LYS A 25 4.68 -3.42 8.65
C LYS A 25 5.82 -2.90 7.76
N ASN A 26 6.74 -3.75 7.33
CA ASN A 26 7.84 -3.34 6.44
C ASN A 26 7.38 -3.08 5.01
N ILE A 27 6.23 -3.63 4.59
CA ILE A 27 5.69 -3.48 3.23
C ILE A 27 4.92 -2.15 3.09
N ILE A 28 4.24 -1.76 4.17
CA ILE A 28 3.48 -0.50 4.29
C ILE A 28 4.28 0.65 4.91
N ALA A 29 5.44 0.36 5.50
CA ALA A 29 6.30 1.40 6.04
C ALA A 29 6.74 2.36 4.92
N PRO A 30 6.79 3.68 5.20
CA PRO A 30 7.43 4.61 4.30
C PRO A 30 8.90 4.19 4.12
N LEU A 31 9.37 4.21 2.87
CA LEU A 31 10.74 3.79 2.53
C LEU A 31 11.80 4.78 3.01
N ASP A 32 11.40 6.02 3.32
CA ASP A 32 12.28 7.11 3.72
C ASP A 32 11.57 8.06 4.69
N ASP A 33 12.32 8.88 5.44
CA ASP A 33 11.80 9.89 6.37
C ASP A 33 11.70 11.29 5.71
N SER A 34 12.00 11.38 4.40
CA SER A 34 11.86 12.60 3.61
C SER A 34 10.43 13.18 3.63
N PRO A 35 10.26 14.50 3.42
CA PRO A 35 8.96 15.17 3.48
C PRO A 35 7.91 14.62 2.50
N ASN A 36 8.33 14.03 1.38
CA ASN A 36 7.51 13.26 0.45
C ASN A 36 8.05 11.84 0.32
N PRO A 37 7.87 10.99 1.35
CA PRO A 37 8.47 9.67 1.30
C PRO A 37 7.68 8.81 0.31
N ASP A 38 8.40 8.08 -0.55
CA ASP A 38 7.79 7.09 -1.42
C ASP A 38 7.02 6.08 -0.57
N ARG A 39 5.69 6.10 -0.72
CA ARG A 39 4.78 5.21 0.00
C ARG A 39 4.21 4.20 -0.97
N ASN A 40 4.30 2.94 -0.56
CA ASN A 40 3.62 1.86 -1.24
C ASN A 40 2.13 1.94 -0.93
N VAL A 41 1.32 2.18 -1.94
CA VAL A 41 -0.14 2.22 -1.81
C VAL A 41 -0.76 1.04 -2.53
N PHE A 42 -1.81 0.48 -1.94
CA PHE A 42 -2.60 -0.55 -2.60
C PHE A 42 -3.65 0.13 -3.50
N ARG A 43 -3.75 -0.32 -4.75
CA ARG A 43 -4.77 0.12 -5.72
C ARG A 43 -5.48 -1.08 -6.30
N LEU A 44 -6.79 -0.96 -6.49
CA LEU A 44 -7.60 -1.99 -7.13
C LEU A 44 -7.85 -1.65 -8.60
N SER A 45 -7.62 -2.61 -9.49
CA SER A 45 -7.88 -2.47 -10.92
C SER A 45 -8.32 -3.82 -11.50
N GLY A 46 -9.45 -3.85 -12.21
CA GLY A 46 -9.94 -5.08 -12.86
C GLY A 46 -10.10 -6.28 -11.92
N GLY A 47 -10.48 -6.05 -10.66
CA GLY A 47 -10.63 -7.10 -9.64
C GLY A 47 -9.33 -7.63 -9.03
N ARG A 48 -8.18 -7.00 -9.33
CA ARG A 48 -6.88 -7.34 -8.75
C ARG A 48 -6.32 -6.18 -7.94
N VAL A 49 -5.61 -6.50 -6.86
CA VAL A 49 -4.93 -5.54 -6.00
C VAL A 49 -3.47 -5.43 -6.44
N TYR A 50 -3.02 -4.21 -6.62
CA TYR A 50 -1.67 -3.87 -7.04
C TYR A 50 -1.02 -3.03 -5.96
N LEU A 51 0.20 -3.38 -5.59
CA LEU A 51 1.08 -2.51 -4.84
C LEU A 51 1.73 -1.56 -5.82
N VAL A 52 1.48 -0.26 -5.68
CA VAL A 52 2.09 0.75 -6.55
C VAL A 52 2.86 1.75 -5.70
N TRP A 53 4.00 2.17 -6.23
CA TRP A 53 4.78 3.24 -5.66
C TRP A 53 4.07 4.54 -5.99
N MET A 54 3.59 5.22 -4.95
CA MET A 54 3.11 6.58 -5.10
C MET A 54 4.31 7.50 -4.96
N PHE A 55 4.87 7.86 -6.13
CA PHE A 55 5.89 8.90 -6.20
C PHE A 55 5.24 10.22 -5.80
N GLY A 56 5.73 10.83 -4.72
CA GLY A 56 5.28 12.14 -4.26
C GLY A 56 5.78 13.20 -5.23
N ILE A 57 5.08 13.39 -6.35
CA ILE A 57 5.42 14.42 -7.34
C ILE A 57 5.49 15.76 -6.62
N MET A 58 6.68 16.38 -6.62
CA MET A 58 6.81 17.81 -6.40
C MET A 58 5.96 18.49 -7.47
N ALA A 59 4.80 19.01 -7.06
CA ALA A 59 4.10 20.01 -7.84
C ALA A 59 4.94 21.29 -7.77
N GLU A 60 5.73 21.54 -8.80
CA GLU A 60 6.11 22.91 -9.19
C GLU A 60 4.91 23.62 -9.80
#